data_AF-A0A1H6EHQ2-F1
#
_entry.id   AF-A0A1H6EHQ2-F1
#
_cell.length_a   1.000
_cell.length_b   1.000
_cell.length_c   1.000
_cell.angle_alpha   90.00
_cell.angle_beta   90.00
_cell.angle_gamma   90.00
#
_symmetry.space_group_name_H-M   'P 1'
#
loop_
_entity.id
_entity.type
_entity.pdbx_description
1 polymer ?
#
loop_
_entity_poly.entity_id
_entity_poly.type
_entity_poly.pdbx_seq_one_letter_code
_entity_poly.pdbx_strand_id
1 'polypeptide(L)'
;MRDGFETRESWPFECLRCLFVWEADYVVRHLTDDHGNEVEIWLSSGVTVQPPWSGTDCPACGAYHTTSFPAGYLTRHPELMAPPEPVALADVPVQPVKEISVPLERAAPPRRLLIAVGVPVVLFVGYELYENLLGPTLHH
;
A
#
# COMPACT_ATOMS: atom_id res chain seq x y z
N MET A 1 27.53 16.05 25.15
CA MET A 1 27.77 14.70 24.61
C MET A 1 26.41 14.22 24.18
N ARG A 2 26.16 14.01 22.87
CA ARG A 2 24.89 13.41 22.42
C ARG A 2 24.99 11.95 22.83
N ASP A 3 24.43 11.61 23.98
CA ASP A 3 24.33 10.22 24.37
C ASP A 3 23.36 9.58 23.39
N GLY A 4 23.87 8.63 22.63
CA GLY A 4 23.14 7.96 21.58
C GLY A 4 23.83 6.65 21.24
N PHE A 5 23.02 5.69 20.80
CA PHE A 5 23.50 4.37 20.42
C PHE A 5 22.96 4.02 19.03
N GLU A 6 23.66 3.09 18.38
CA GLU A 6 23.25 2.56 17.09
C GLU A 6 22.72 1.13 17.28
N THR A 7 21.58 0.85 16.66
CA THR A 7 21.02 -0.50 16.54
C THR A 7 21.05 -0.91 15.07
N ARG A 8 21.29 -2.20 14.81
CA ARG A 8 21.16 -2.77 13.46
C ARG A 8 19.86 -3.54 13.37
N GLU A 9 19.08 -3.25 12.35
CA GLU A 9 17.79 -3.89 12.11
C GLU A 9 17.71 -4.40 10.70
N SER A 10 17.21 -5.62 10.54
CA SER A 10 16.95 -6.20 9.24
C SER A 10 15.46 -6.29 8.99
N TRP A 11 15.01 -5.69 7.89
CA TRP A 11 13.60 -5.53 7.55
C TRP A 11 13.26 -6.28 6.26
N PRO A 12 12.35 -7.25 6.34
CA PRO A 12 11.85 -7.96 5.17
C PRO A 12 10.74 -7.18 4.45
N PHE A 13 10.77 -7.25 3.12
CA PHE A 13 9.82 -6.61 2.22
C PHE A 13 9.28 -7.58 1.18
N GLU A 14 8.06 -7.32 0.74
CA GLU A 14 7.43 -7.98 -0.41
C GLU A 14 6.86 -6.94 -1.37
N CYS A 15 7.14 -7.13 -2.66
CA CYS A 15 6.52 -6.32 -3.70
C CYS A 15 5.13 -6.84 -4.04
N LEU A 16 4.11 -6.02 -3.80
CA LEU A 16 2.72 -6.34 -4.14
C LEU A 16 2.43 -6.27 -5.66
N ARG A 17 3.45 -6.00 -6.49
CA ARG A 17 3.35 -6.02 -7.97
C ARG A 17 3.97 -7.28 -8.58
N CYS A 18 5.22 -7.59 -8.24
CA CYS A 18 5.95 -8.72 -8.83
C CYS A 18 6.19 -9.88 -7.84
N LEU A 19 5.73 -9.76 -6.60
CA LEU A 19 5.90 -10.73 -5.51
C LEU A 19 7.36 -11.04 -5.17
N PHE A 20 8.29 -10.18 -5.61
CA PHE A 20 9.68 -10.29 -5.21
C PHE A 20 9.80 -9.97 -3.72
N VAL A 21 10.46 -10.87 -2.99
CA VAL A 21 10.73 -10.75 -1.56
C VAL A 21 12.21 -10.51 -1.37
N TRP A 22 12.54 -9.54 -0.51
CA TRP A 22 13.92 -9.24 -0.17
C TRP A 22 14.01 -8.75 1.27
N GLU A 23 15.24 -8.68 1.76
CA GLU A 23 15.58 -8.18 3.08
C GLU A 23 16.53 -7.01 2.93
N ALA A 24 16.34 -5.96 3.75
CA ALA A 24 17.18 -4.76 3.74
C ALA A 24 17.66 -4.45 5.15
N ASP A 25 18.97 -4.20 5.25
CA ASP A 25 19.63 -3.83 6.49
C ASP A 25 19.60 -2.31 6.71
N TYR A 26 19.23 -1.92 7.93
CA TYR A 26 19.22 -0.55 8.41
C TYR A 26 20.09 -0.41 9.67
N VAL A 27 20.64 0.79 9.83
CA VAL A 27 21.21 1.25 11.09
C VAL A 27 20.28 2.34 11.64
N VAL A 28 19.84 2.19 12.88
CA VAL A 28 19.03 3.18 13.58
C VAL A 28 19.91 3.87 14.61
N ARG A 29 20.11 5.17 14.43
CA ARG A 29 20.76 6.03 15.43
C ARG A 29 19.71 6.58 16.37
N HIS A 30 19.75 6.15 17.62
CA HIS A 30 18.93 6.71 18.69
C HIS A 30 19.69 7.86 19.33
N LEU A 31 19.09 9.04 19.36
CA LEU A 31 19.66 10.27 19.89
C LEU A 31 18.65 10.93 20.81
N THR A 32 19.13 11.65 21.82
CA THR A 32 18.30 12.57 22.59
C THR A 32 18.63 14.00 22.16
N ASP A 33 17.60 14.80 21.85
CA ASP A 33 17.79 16.22 21.54
C ASP A 33 18.05 17.06 22.80
N ASP A 34 18.36 18.35 22.63
CA ASP A 34 18.66 19.24 23.76
C ASP A 34 17.45 19.53 24.68
N HIS A 35 16.24 19.10 24.27
CA HIS A 35 15.00 19.20 25.04
C HIS A 35 14.60 17.88 25.71
N GLY A 36 15.38 16.81 25.53
CA GLY A 36 15.09 15.49 26.09
C GLY A 36 14.17 14.61 25.22
N ASN A 37 13.87 15.01 23.98
CA ASN A 37 13.08 14.18 23.07
C ASN A 37 13.95 13.11 22.41
N GLU A 38 13.42 11.89 22.28
CA GLU A 38 14.04 10.84 21.50
C GLU A 38 13.89 11.09 20.00
N VAL A 39 14.97 10.94 19.26
CA VAL A 39 15.05 11.10 17.82
C VAL A 39 15.73 9.87 17.22
N GLU A 40 15.11 9.30 16.19
CA GLU A 40 15.67 8.19 15.43
C GLU A 40 16.11 8.66 14.04
N ILE A 41 17.36 8.37 13.68
CA ILE A 41 17.85 8.57 12.31
C ILE A 41 18.09 7.20 11.69
N TRP A 42 17.35 6.93 10.62
CA TRP A 42 17.45 5.68 9.87
C TRP A 42 18.49 5.81 8.76
N LEU A 43 19.38 4.83 8.67
CA LEU A 43 20.41 4.78 7.64
C LEU A 43 20.37 3.46 6.88
N SER A 44 20.48 3.52 5.56
CA SER A 44 20.78 2.37 4.70
C SER A 44 22.10 2.62 3.99
N SER A 45 23.04 1.67 4.09
CA SER A 45 24.39 1.82 3.53
C SER A 45 25.10 3.12 3.95
N GLY A 46 24.83 3.61 5.17
CA GLY A 46 25.38 4.86 5.69
C GLY A 46 24.70 6.14 5.20
N VAL A 47 23.69 6.05 4.32
CA VAL A 47 22.89 7.17 3.83
C VAL A 47 21.61 7.29 4.63
N THR A 48 21.22 8.51 5.02
CA THR A 48 19.96 8.76 5.73
C THR A 48 18.76 8.48 4.85
N VAL A 49 17.83 7.66 5.33
CA VAL A 49 16.64 7.21 4.62
C VAL A 49 15.40 7.37 5.50
N GLN A 50 14.22 7.16 4.91
CA GLN A 50 12.98 7.06 5.69
C GLN A 50 12.90 5.71 6.42
N PRO A 51 12.12 5.61 7.50
CA PRO A 51 11.87 4.34 8.17
C PRO A 51 11.24 3.28 7.22
N PRO A 52 11.46 1.98 7.45
CA PRO A 52 11.00 0.87 6.60
C PRO A 52 9.52 0.92 6.22
N TRP A 53 8.66 1.32 7.15
CA TRP A 53 7.21 1.41 6.95
C TRP A 53 6.76 2.64 6.14
N SER A 54 7.67 3.55 5.79
CA SER A 54 7.36 4.73 4.96
C SER A 54 7.32 4.43 3.46
N GLY A 55 7.63 3.19 3.07
CA GLY A 55 7.62 2.71 1.70
C GLY A 55 8.98 2.85 1.01
N THR A 56 9.29 1.87 0.15
CA THR A 56 10.51 1.80 -0.65
C THR A 56 10.16 1.30 -2.06
N ASP A 57 11.04 1.51 -3.03
CA ASP A 57 10.86 0.95 -4.37
C ASP A 57 11.32 -0.50 -4.43
N CYS A 58 10.59 -1.33 -5.18
CA CYS A 58 11.00 -2.71 -5.42
C CYS A 58 12.26 -2.76 -6.31
N PRO A 59 13.37 -3.39 -5.88
CA PRO A 59 14.60 -3.45 -6.67
C PRO A 59 14.48 -4.29 -7.94
N ALA A 60 13.48 -5.18 -8.02
CA ALA A 60 13.25 -6.03 -9.18
C ALA A 60 12.40 -5.37 -10.28
N CYS A 61 11.41 -4.55 -9.92
CA CYS A 61 10.46 -3.98 -10.90
C CYS A 61 10.25 -2.46 -10.81
N GLY A 62 10.87 -1.78 -9.85
CA GLY A 62 10.79 -0.33 -9.64
C GLY A 62 9.43 0.19 -9.15
N ALA A 63 8.51 -0.68 -8.74
CA ALA A 63 7.21 -0.25 -8.24
C ALA A 63 7.27 0.16 -6.76
N TYR A 64 6.54 1.22 -6.40
CA TYR A 64 6.38 1.70 -5.01
C TYR A 64 5.35 0.90 -4.19
N HIS A 65 4.79 -0.18 -4.74
CA HIS A 65 3.78 -0.99 -4.08
C HIS A 65 4.45 -2.11 -3.29
N THR A 66 4.97 -1.78 -2.11
CA THR A 66 5.73 -2.68 -1.24
C THR A 66 5.12 -2.74 0.13
N THR A 67 5.09 -3.91 0.75
CA THR A 67 4.77 -4.08 2.17
C THR A 67 6.03 -4.51 2.93
N SER A 68 6.10 -4.14 4.21
CA SER A 68 7.17 -4.55 5.12
C SER A 68 6.61 -5.46 6.22
N PHE A 69 7.40 -6.41 6.69
CA PHE A 69 7.05 -7.25 7.85
C PHE A 69 8.01 -6.99 9.02
N PRO A 70 7.63 -7.34 10.26
CA PRO A 70 8.55 -7.27 11.39
C PRO A 70 9.81 -8.12 11.19
N ALA A 71 10.90 -7.74 11.86
CA ALA A 71 12.13 -8.52 11.87
C ALA A 71 11.88 -10.01 12.23
N GLY A 72 12.61 -10.91 11.56
CA GLY A 72 12.47 -12.36 11.75
C GLY A 72 11.22 -12.99 11.12
N TYR A 73 10.43 -12.24 10.35
CA TYR A 73 9.30 -12.81 9.59
C TYR A 73 9.75 -13.85 8.57
N LEU A 74 10.79 -13.55 7.77
CA LEU A 74 11.30 -14.48 6.76
C LEU A 74 11.98 -15.72 7.34
N THR A 75 12.53 -15.62 8.57
CA THR A 75 13.04 -16.81 9.27
C THR A 75 11.93 -17.81 9.59
N ARG A 76 10.70 -17.33 9.84
CA ARG A 76 9.52 -18.18 10.05
C ARG A 76 8.86 -18.60 8.74
N HIS A 77 9.13 -17.89 7.65
CA HIS A 77 8.53 -18.08 6.33
C HIS A 77 9.59 -18.19 5.21
N PRO A 78 10.50 -19.17 5.27
CA PRO A 78 11.55 -19.33 4.27
C PRO A 78 11.00 -19.61 2.86
N GLU A 79 9.77 -20.14 2.76
CA GLU A 79 9.06 -20.38 1.50
C GLU A 79 8.85 -19.11 0.66
N LEU A 80 8.93 -17.93 1.26
CA LEU A 80 8.77 -16.64 0.57
C LEU A 80 10.08 -16.14 -0.06
N MET A 81 11.23 -16.54 0.46
CA MET A 81 12.55 -16.12 -0.05
C MET A 81 13.05 -16.98 -1.20
N ALA A 82 12.68 -18.26 -1.20
CA ALA A 82 13.08 -19.17 -2.25
C ALA A 82 12.28 -18.86 -3.52
N PRO A 83 12.92 -18.64 -4.68
CA PRO A 83 12.26 -18.95 -5.94
C PRO A 83 11.80 -20.40 -5.80
N PRO A 84 10.53 -20.75 -6.08
CA PRO A 84 10.15 -22.15 -6.10
C PRO A 84 11.14 -22.82 -7.05
N GLU A 85 11.98 -23.72 -6.51
CA GLU A 85 12.75 -24.62 -7.35
C GLU A 85 11.72 -25.17 -8.34
N PRO A 86 11.90 -25.00 -9.65
CA PRO A 86 10.86 -25.38 -10.60
C PRO A 86 10.67 -26.87 -10.41
N VAL A 87 9.66 -27.23 -9.62
CA VAL A 87 9.17 -28.59 -9.51
C VAL A 87 8.83 -28.89 -10.95
N ALA A 88 9.65 -29.74 -11.57
CA ALA A 88 9.47 -30.08 -12.96
C ALA A 88 8.01 -30.50 -13.08
N LEU A 89 7.19 -29.65 -13.71
CA LEU A 89 5.76 -29.86 -13.86
C LEU A 89 5.46 -31.11 -14.73
N ALA A 90 6.51 -31.81 -15.14
CA ALA A 90 6.53 -32.96 -16.01
C ALA A 90 5.80 -34.17 -15.42
N ASP A 91 5.72 -34.32 -14.10
CA ASP A 91 5.16 -35.54 -13.48
C ASP A 91 3.82 -35.36 -12.76
N VAL A 92 3.24 -34.15 -12.75
CA VAL A 92 1.86 -33.99 -12.24
C VAL A 92 0.92 -34.30 -13.41
N PRO A 93 0.16 -35.42 -13.38
CA PRO A 93 -0.85 -35.65 -14.39
C PRO A 93 -1.83 -34.49 -14.37
N VAL A 94 -1.91 -33.77 -15.48
CA VAL A 94 -2.87 -32.67 -15.70
C VAL A 94 -4.26 -33.27 -15.53
N GLN A 95 -4.85 -33.08 -14.35
CA GLN A 95 -6.27 -33.35 -14.19
C GLN A 95 -7.01 -32.29 -15.00
N PRO A 96 -7.92 -32.66 -15.90
CA PRO A 96 -8.71 -31.69 -16.63
C PRO A 96 -9.46 -30.84 -15.61
N VAL A 97 -9.10 -29.56 -15.54
CA VAL A 97 -9.79 -28.59 -14.70
C VAL A 97 -11.25 -28.61 -15.13
N LYS A 98 -12.12 -29.10 -14.24
CA LYS A 98 -13.56 -29.00 -14.43
C LYS A 98 -13.86 -27.52 -14.59
N GLU A 99 -14.41 -27.15 -15.75
CA GLU A 99 -14.76 -25.79 -16.11
C GLU A 99 -15.52 -25.12 -14.94
N ILE A 100 -14.83 -24.21 -14.25
CA ILE A 100 -15.46 -23.40 -13.22
C ILE A 100 -16.26 -22.36 -13.99
N SER A 101 -17.58 -22.55 -14.04
CA SER A 101 -18.48 -21.51 -14.51
C SER A 101 -18.42 -20.33 -13.55
N VAL A 102 -17.62 -19.32 -13.89
CA VAL A 102 -17.62 -18.05 -13.17
C VAL A 102 -18.98 -17.41 -13.42
N PRO A 103 -19.82 -17.19 -12.39
CA PRO A 103 -21.09 -16.50 -12.59
C PRO A 103 -20.77 -15.05 -12.96
N LEU A 104 -20.88 -14.73 -14.25
CA LEU A 104 -20.77 -13.36 -14.74
C LEU A 104 -22.09 -12.63 -14.47
N GLU A 105 -22.43 -12.44 -13.20
CA GLU A 105 -23.46 -11.48 -12.83
C GLU A 105 -22.82 -10.39 -11.97
N ARG A 106 -22.17 -9.44 -12.65
CA ARG A 106 -22.03 -8.09 -12.09
C ARG A 106 -23.43 -7.51 -12.08
N ALA A 107 -24.11 -7.59 -10.94
CA ALA A 107 -25.38 -6.93 -10.73
C ALA A 107 -25.23 -5.43 -11.04
N ALA A 108 -25.99 -4.94 -12.02
CA ALA A 108 -26.09 -3.51 -12.26
C ALA A 108 -26.54 -2.81 -10.98
N PRO A 109 -25.98 -1.64 -10.60
CA PRO A 109 -26.39 -0.95 -9.39
C PRO A 109 -27.89 -0.66 -9.46
N PRO A 110 -28.64 -0.88 -8.36
CA PRO A 110 -30.08 -0.73 -8.37
C PRO A 110 -30.42 0.72 -8.75
N ARG A 111 -31.15 0.90 -9.87
CA ARG A 111 -31.61 2.19 -10.42
C ARG A 111 -32.17 3.16 -9.37
N ARG A 112 -32.65 2.65 -8.23
CA ARG A 112 -33.10 3.43 -7.07
C ARG A 112 -32.00 4.27 -6.41
N LEU A 113 -30.76 3.79 -6.38
CA LEU A 113 -29.63 4.51 -5.77
C LEU A 113 -29.24 5.76 -6.58
N LEU A 114 -29.27 5.65 -7.91
CA LEU A 114 -29.01 6.77 -8.82
C LEU A 114 -30.05 7.89 -8.66
N ILE A 115 -31.31 7.53 -8.40
CA ILE A 115 -32.38 8.51 -8.14
C ILE A 115 -32.20 9.15 -6.76
N ALA A 116 -31.91 8.34 -5.73
CA ALA A 116 -31.78 8.82 -4.35
C ALA A 116 -30.63 9.82 -4.17
N VAL A 117 -29.54 9.70 -4.92
CA VAL A 117 -28.40 10.64 -4.86
C VAL A 117 -28.52 11.73 -5.92
N GLY A 118 -28.96 11.40 -7.14
CA GLY A 118 -29.02 12.34 -8.25
C GLY A 118 -30.05 13.45 -8.05
N VAL A 119 -31.23 13.14 -7.51
CA VAL A 119 -32.29 14.14 -7.31
C VAL A 119 -31.90 15.23 -6.29
N PRO A 120 -31.38 14.90 -5.10
CA PRO A 120 -30.91 15.92 -4.16
C PRO A 120 -29.81 16.83 -4.72
N VAL A 121 -28.85 16.25 -5.46
CA VAL A 121 -27.75 17.03 -6.06
C VAL A 121 -28.27 18.02 -7.09
N VAL A 122 -29.18 17.60 -7.97
CA VAL A 122 -29.77 18.49 -8.99
C VAL A 122 -30.60 19.59 -8.34
N LEU A 123 -31.36 19.28 -7.28
CA LEU A 123 -32.14 20.29 -6.56
C LEU A 123 -31.24 21.32 -5.87
N PHE A 124 -30.17 20.88 -5.21
CA PHE A 124 -29.22 21.77 -4.55
C PHE A 124 -28.51 22.69 -5.55
N VAL A 125 -27.95 22.13 -6.63
CA VAL A 125 -27.29 22.92 -7.68
C VAL A 125 -28.27 23.88 -8.36
N GLY A 126 -29.50 23.43 -8.62
CA GLY A 126 -30.54 24.28 -9.20
C GLY A 126 -30.95 25.44 -8.28
N TYR A 127 -31.04 25.20 -6.97
CA TYR A 127 -31.35 26.23 -5.98
C TYR A 127 -30.22 27.27 -5.88
N GLU A 128 -28.97 26.82 -5.78
CA GLU A 128 -27.80 27.71 -5.78
C GLU A 128 -27.73 28.53 -7.08
N LEU A 129 -28.06 27.94 -8.22
CA LEU A 129 -28.11 28.66 -9.50
C LEU A 129 -29.22 29.72 -9.50
N TYR A 130 -30.41 29.39 -8.97
CA TYR A 130 -31.54 30.31 -8.88
C TYR A 130 -31.21 31.51 -7.99
N GLU A 131 -30.71 31.29 -6.79
CA GLU A 131 -30.30 32.35 -5.85
C GLU A 131 -29.24 33.27 -6.47
N ASN A 132 -28.21 32.70 -7.08
CA ASN A 132 -27.05 33.48 -7.52
C ASN A 132 -27.21 34.15 -8.90
N LEU A 133 -28.08 33.64 -9.79
CA LEU A 133 -28.23 34.17 -11.16
C LEU A 133 -29.60 34.80 -11.45
N LEU A 134 -30.68 34.34 -10.79
CA LEU A 134 -32.06 34.76 -11.07
C LEU A 134 -32.72 35.52 -9.90
N GLY A 135 -32.26 35.32 -8.66
CA GLY A 135 -32.71 36.08 -7.49
C GLY A 135 -32.50 37.60 -7.61
N PRO A 136 -31.33 38.10 -8.07
CA PRO A 136 -31.07 39.54 -8.17
C PRO A 136 -31.85 40.25 -9.28
N THR A 137 -32.37 39.51 -10.27
CA THR A 137 -33.10 40.08 -11.43
C THR A 137 -34.61 40.18 -11.22
N LEU A 138 -35.16 39.54 -10.18
CA LEU A 138 -36.60 39.56 -9.86
C LEU A 138 -37.00 40.58 -8.76
N HIS A 139 -36.02 41.21 -8.11
CA HIS A 139 -36.24 42.21 -7.05
C HIS A 139 -35.91 43.65 -7.44
N HIS A 140 -35.76 43.94 -8.74
CA HIS A 140 -35.66 45.29 -9.28
C HIS A 140 -36.78 45.61 -10.28
#